data_AF-A0A1G9V2N2-F1
#
_entry.id   AF-A0A1G9V2N2-F1
#
_cell.length_a   1.000
_cell.length_b   1.000
_cell.length_c   1.000
_cell.angle_alpha   90.00
_cell.angle_beta   90.00
_cell.angle_gamma   90.00
#
_symmetry.space_group_name_H-M   'P 1'
#
loop_
_entity.id
_entity.type
_entity.pdbx_description
1 polymer ?
#
loop_
_entity_poly.entity_id
_entity_poly.type
_entity_poly.pdbx_seq_one_letter_code
_entity_poly.pdbx_strand_id
1 'polypeptide(L)' 'MLNLVDDVRAETKGVDGETGKALDPMGAQQKKWRDALARTCKDAVCFSVAYAARIAAIHKEWSEAL' A
#
# COMPACT_ATOMS: atom_id res chain seq x y z
N MET A 1 -7.77 -3.07 7.39
CA MET A 1 -6.40 -2.87 6.84
C MET A 1 -6.29 -3.29 5.40
N LEU A 2 -6.64 -4.55 5.09
CA LEU A 2 -6.67 -5.03 3.71
C LEU A 2 -7.61 -4.18 2.86
N ASN A 3 -8.79 -3.85 3.38
CA ASN A 3 -9.79 -3.02 2.69
C ASN A 3 -9.22 -1.69 2.16
N LEU A 4 -8.56 -0.86 2.99
CA LEU A 4 -8.01 0.42 2.53
C LEU A 4 -7.01 0.27 1.37
N VAL A 5 -6.09 -0.69 1.47
CA VAL A 5 -5.09 -0.91 0.42
C VAL A 5 -5.78 -1.41 -0.86
N ASP A 6 -6.77 -2.29 -0.72
CA ASP A 6 -7.53 -2.83 -1.83
C ASP A 6 -8.42 -1.77 -2.50
N ASP A 7 -9.02 -0.86 -1.72
CA ASP A 7 -9.82 0.26 -2.20
C ASP A 7 -8.95 1.23 -3.02
N VAL A 8 -7.82 1.68 -2.45
CA VAL A 8 -6.86 2.54 -3.17
C VAL A 8 -6.31 1.84 -4.42
N ARG A 9 -6.04 0.54 -4.32
CA ARG A 9 -5.58 -0.26 -5.46
C ARG A 9 -6.66 -0.37 -6.54
N ALA A 10 -7.94 -0.46 -6.18
CA ALA A 10 -9.02 -0.53 -7.16
C ALA A 10 -9.12 0.75 -7.99
N GLU A 11 -8.91 1.91 -7.35
CA GLU A 11 -8.92 3.23 -8.01
C GLU A 11 -7.65 3.49 -8.85
N THR A 12 -6.51 2.95 -8.42
CA THR A 12 -5.19 3.33 -8.99
C THR A 12 -4.59 2.28 -9.92
N LYS A 13 -5.13 1.07 -9.93
CA LYS A 13 -4.74 0.05 -10.92
C LYS A 13 -5.28 0.44 -12.29
N GLY A 14 -4.59 0.01 -13.32
CA GLY A 14 -5.02 0.29 -14.69
C GLY A 14 -4.22 -0.47 -15.71
N VAL A 15 -4.34 -0.04 -16.96
CA VAL A 15 -3.53 -0.51 -18.07
C VAL A 15 -2.97 0.72 -18.75
N ASP A 16 -1.67 0.70 -19.02
CA ASP A 16 -1.01 1.70 -19.84
C ASP A 16 -1.59 1.66 -21.27
N GLY A 17 -2.14 2.79 -21.72
CA GLY A 17 -2.83 2.89 -23.02
C GLY A 17 -1.91 2.80 -24.23
N GLU A 18 -0.60 3.05 -24.08
CA GLU A 18 0.37 2.98 -25.16
C GLU A 18 1.02 1.60 -25.24
N THR A 19 1.31 0.99 -24.09
CA THR A 19 2.08 -0.27 -24.03
C THR A 19 1.23 -1.50 -23.72
N GLY A 20 -0.02 -1.32 -23.27
CA GLY A 20 -0.89 -2.40 -22.83
C GLY A 20 -0.45 -3.07 -21.52
N LYS A 21 0.54 -2.53 -20.81
CA LYS A 21 1.02 -3.10 -19.55
C LYS A 21 0.04 -2.85 -18.41
N ALA A 22 -0.20 -3.88 -17.60
CA ALA A 22 -0.92 -3.72 -16.34
C ALA A 22 -0.12 -2.84 -15.36
N LEU A 23 -0.81 -1.87 -14.76
CA LEU A 23 -0.29 -0.98 -13.74
C LEU A 23 -0.95 -1.30 -12.40
N ASP A 24 -0.12 -1.46 -11.37
CA ASP A 24 -0.56 -1.69 -9.99
C ASP A 24 0.40 -0.99 -9.01
N PRO A 25 0.41 0.36 -9.01
CA PRO A 25 1.36 1.14 -8.21
C PRO A 25 1.16 0.89 -6.71
N MET A 26 -0.08 0.85 -6.23
CA MET A 26 -0.37 0.62 -4.81
C MET A 26 0.03 -0.79 -4.36
N GLY A 27 -0.26 -1.82 -5.17
CA GLY A 27 0.17 -3.19 -4.89
C GLY A 27 1.69 -3.33 -4.84
N ALA A 28 2.41 -2.69 -5.77
CA ALA A 28 3.87 -2.69 -5.78
C ALA A 28 4.47 -1.99 -4.55
N GLN A 29 3.95 -0.81 -4.19
CA GLN A 29 4.38 -0.08 -3.00
C GLN A 29 4.11 -0.87 -1.72
N GLN A 30 2.91 -1.43 -1.57
CA GLN A 30 2.56 -2.20 -0.38
C GLN A 30 3.41 -3.47 -0.25
N LYS A 31 3.70 -4.17 -1.35
CA LYS A 31 4.60 -5.32 -1.33
C LYS A 31 5.99 -4.92 -0.83
N LYS A 32 6.60 -3.87 -1.42
CA LYS A 32 7.92 -3.39 -1.03
C LYS A 32 7.97 -3.00 0.46
N TRP A 33 6.92 -2.34 0.95
CA TRP A 33 6.79 -1.97 2.35
C TRP A 33 6.71 -3.20 3.28
N ARG A 34 5.89 -4.20 2.96
CA ARG A 34 5.80 -5.45 3.75
C ARG A 34 7.14 -6.20 3.78
N ASP A 35 7.82 -6.29 2.63
CA ASP A 35 9.11 -6.98 2.52
C ASP A 35 10.17 -6.28 3.39
N ALA A 36 10.13 -4.95 3.49
CA ALA A 36 10.99 -4.20 4.40
C ALA A 36 10.60 -4.39 5.86
N LEU A 37 9.31 -4.35 6.18
CA LEU A 37 8.81 -4.50 7.54
C LEU A 37 9.15 -5.88 8.13
N ALA A 38 9.04 -6.94 7.33
CA ALA A 38 9.36 -8.30 7.75
C ALA A 38 10.83 -8.49 8.15
N ARG A 39 11.75 -7.64 7.64
CA ARG A 39 13.16 -7.64 8.04
C ARG A 39 13.42 -6.90 9.35
N THR A 40 12.52 -6.00 9.73
CA THR A 40 12.69 -5.10 10.89
C THR A 40 11.92 -5.60 12.11
N CYS A 41 10.66 -6.01 11.92
CA CYS A 41 9.80 -6.46 13.02
C CYS A 41 9.99 -7.94 13.33
N LYS A 42 10.09 -8.27 14.63
CA LYS A 42 10.29 -9.64 15.14
C LYS A 42 9.10 -10.19 15.92
N ASP A 43 8.13 -9.34 16.26
CA ASP A 43 6.96 -9.71 17.06
C ASP A 43 5.69 -9.00 16.56
N ALA A 44 4.56 -9.48 17.07
CA ALA A 44 3.23 -8.99 16.72
C ALA A 44 3.00 -7.52 17.10
N VAL A 45 3.63 -7.04 18.17
CA VAL A 45 3.46 -5.65 18.63
C VAL A 45 4.09 -4.68 17.64
N CYS A 46 5.30 -4.97 17.18
CA CYS A 46 5.99 -4.20 16.15
C CYS A 46 5.17 -4.15 14.85
N PHE A 47 4.65 -5.31 14.42
CA PHE A 47 3.79 -5.35 13.23
C PHE A 47 2.54 -4.48 13.41
N SER A 48 1.85 -4.58 14.55
CA SER A 48 0.63 -3.82 14.83
C SER A 48 0.86 -2.31 14.75
N VAL A 49 1.92 -1.81 15.39
CA VAL A 49 2.27 -0.38 15.37
C VAL A 49 2.62 0.09 13.96
N ALA A 50 3.47 -0.66 13.26
CA ALA A 50 3.90 -0.30 11.91
C ALA A 50 2.73 -0.25 10.92
N TYR A 51 1.81 -1.19 11.04
CA TYR A 51 0.62 -1.24 10.20
C TYR A 51 -0.36 -0.09 10.50
N ALA A 52 -0.57 0.26 11.76
CA ALA A 52 -1.37 1.44 12.12
C ALA A 52 -0.78 2.73 11.52
N ALA A 53 0.54 2.91 11.62
CA ALA A 53 1.24 4.03 11.01
C ALA A 53 1.11 4.04 9.48
N ARG A 54 1.19 2.86 8.83
CA ARG A 54 1.03 2.75 7.37
C ARG A 54 -0.37 3.12 6.90
N ILE A 55 -1.42 2.72 7.62
CA ILE A 55 -2.81 3.13 7.33
C ILE A 55 -2.94 4.64 7.39
N ALA A 56 -2.44 5.26 8.46
CA ALA A 56 -2.52 6.71 8.63
C ALA A 56 -1.79 7.45 7.50
N ALA A 57 -0.61 6.95 7.10
CA ALA A 57 0.14 7.49 5.97
C ALA A 57 -0.65 7.39 4.65
N ILE A 58 -1.23 6.22 4.35
CA ILE A 58 -2.06 6.02 3.15
C ILE A 58 -3.27 6.97 3.20
N HIS A 59 -4.00 7.05 4.30
CA HIS A 59 -5.12 7.99 4.40
C HIS A 59 -4.68 9.43 4.14
N LYS A 60 -3.53 9.87 4.67
CA LYS A 60 -3.03 11.21 4.40
C LYS A 60 -2.66 11.42 2.92
N GLU A 61 -1.89 10.49 2.36
CA GLU A 61 -1.45 10.54 0.96
C GLU A 61 -2.64 10.59 -0.01
N TRP A 62 -3.73 9.88 0.29
CA TRP A 62 -4.89 9.78 -0.59
C TRP A 62 -6.04 10.74 -0.25
N SER A 63 -6.18 11.23 0.99
CA SER A 63 -7.14 12.30 1.31
C SER A 63 -6.67 13.67 0.82
N GLU A 64 -5.37 13.85 0.61
CA GLU A 64 -4.82 15.07 -0.01
C GLU A 64 -4.85 14.98 -1.55
N ALA A 65 -5.13 13.80 -2.12
CA ALA A 65 -5.14 13.55 -3.57
C ALA A 65 -6.55 13.45 -4.19
N LEU A 66 -7.60 13.40 -3.36
CA LEU A 66 -9.02 13.41 -3.74
C LEU A 66 -9.68 14.73 -3.32
#